data_AF-A0A8J5ITN7-F1
#
_entry.id   AF-A0A8J5ITN7-F1
#
_cell.length_a   1.000
_cell.length_b   1.000
_cell.length_c   1.000
_cell.angle_alpha   90.00
_cell.angle_beta   90.00
_cell.angle_gamma   90.00
#
_symmetry.space_group_name_H-M   'P 1'
#
loop_
_entity.id
_entity.type
_entity.pdbx_description
1 polymer ?
#
loop_
_entity_poly.entity_id
_entity_poly.type
_entity_poly.pdbx_seq_one_letter_code
_entity_poly.pdbx_strand_id
1 'polypeptide(L)'
;QPPPRLSVKLVFRSKAQFGSLPHVTESVSTFLDTSVDLPVAKACKFGSVALLNRIWYSPLDLEKVKYRSWSIRRLLVTDTDYQQFQITQSLLEAIKRKDLHGYSVISGGST
;
A
#
# COMPACT_ATOMS: atom_id res chain seq x y z
N GLN A 1 5.55 4.80 -12.05
CA GLN A 1 4.50 5.41 -11.20
C GLN A 1 3.23 4.56 -11.33
N PRO A 2 2.56 4.17 -10.24
CA PRO A 2 1.34 3.36 -10.34
C PRO A 2 0.23 4.16 -11.04
N PRO A 3 -0.61 3.51 -11.87
CA PRO A 3 -1.66 4.20 -12.60
C PRO A 3 -2.67 4.86 -11.65
N PRO A 4 -3.20 6.07 -11.99
CA PRO A 4 -4.12 6.79 -11.12
C PRO A 4 -5.38 5.99 -10.83
N ARG A 5 -5.88 6.08 -9.59
CA ARG A 5 -7.10 5.41 -9.12
C ARG A 5 -8.30 5.79 -10.01
N LEU A 6 -9.12 4.81 -10.34
CA LEU A 6 -10.29 4.97 -11.21
C LEU A 6 -11.22 6.10 -10.74
N SER A 7 -11.44 6.22 -9.42
CA SER A 7 -12.27 7.27 -8.83
C SER A 7 -11.73 8.67 -9.15
N VAL A 8 -10.41 8.87 -9.09
CA VAL A 8 -9.78 10.16 -9.39
C VAL A 8 -9.85 10.44 -10.89
N LYS A 9 -9.57 9.44 -11.74
CA LYS A 9 -9.76 9.58 -13.19
C LYS A 9 -11.19 9.98 -13.54
N LEU A 10 -12.19 9.43 -12.87
CA LEU A 10 -13.60 9.73 -13.13
C LEU A 10 -13.97 11.17 -12.74
N VAL A 11 -13.54 11.61 -11.55
CA VAL A 11 -13.77 12.98 -11.05
C VAL A 11 -13.04 14.00 -11.92
N PHE A 12 -11.81 13.72 -12.33
CA PHE A 12 -11.02 14.64 -13.14
C PHE A 12 -11.50 14.68 -14.59
N ARG A 13 -12.05 13.58 -15.10
CA ARG A 13 -12.70 13.55 -16.42
C ARG A 13 -13.91 14.49 -16.51
N SER A 14 -14.67 14.67 -15.43
CA SER A 14 -15.81 15.60 -15.41
C SER A 14 -15.41 17.07 -15.22
N LYS A 15 -14.11 17.34 -15.01
CA LYS A 15 -13.55 18.69 -14.82
C LYS A 15 -12.50 18.95 -15.90
N ALA A 16 -12.95 19.36 -17.09
CA ALA A 16 -12.12 19.57 -18.27
C ALA A 16 -10.86 20.43 -18.04
N GLN A 17 -10.91 21.35 -17.06
CA GLN A 17 -9.78 22.19 -16.63
C GLN A 17 -8.56 21.39 -16.14
N PHE A 18 -8.75 20.17 -15.65
CA PHE A 18 -7.67 19.29 -15.21
C PHE A 18 -7.24 18.28 -16.28
N GLY A 19 -7.89 18.25 -17.44
CA GLY A 19 -7.53 17.35 -18.54
C GLY A 19 -6.12 17.58 -19.08
N SER A 20 -5.61 18.81 -18.99
CA SER A 20 -4.24 19.20 -19.37
C SER A 20 -3.22 19.05 -18.22
N LEU A 21 -3.66 18.63 -17.03
CA LEU A 21 -2.84 18.57 -15.81
C LEU A 21 -2.72 17.13 -15.28
N PRO A 22 -2.00 16.24 -15.99
CA PRO A 22 -1.85 14.83 -15.58
C PRO A 22 -1.16 14.69 -14.22
N HIS A 23 -0.18 15.56 -13.92
CA HIS A 23 0.55 15.57 -12.65
C HIS A 23 -0.36 15.88 -11.43
N VAL A 24 -1.40 16.70 -11.60
CA VAL A 24 -2.38 16.98 -10.53
C VAL A 24 -3.25 15.75 -10.28
N THR A 25 -3.75 15.13 -11.35
CA THR A 25 -4.53 13.88 -11.25
C THR A 25 -3.75 12.80 -10.51
N GLU A 26 -2.46 12.69 -10.81
CA GLU A 26 -1.57 11.73 -10.18
C GLU A 26 -1.23 12.08 -8.72
N SER A 27 -1.00 13.35 -8.42
CA SER A 27 -0.77 13.83 -7.05
C SER A 27 -2.01 13.58 -6.17
N VAL A 28 -3.20 13.89 -6.67
CA VAL A 28 -4.46 13.65 -5.95
C VAL A 28 -4.74 12.15 -5.82
N SER A 29 -4.44 11.35 -6.84
CA SER A 29 -4.52 9.89 -6.73
C SER A 29 -3.58 9.32 -5.68
N THR A 30 -2.38 9.87 -5.55
CA THR A 30 -1.39 9.46 -4.55
C THR A 30 -1.82 9.91 -3.16
N PHE A 31 -2.32 11.14 -3.02
CA PHE A 31 -2.84 11.68 -1.76
C PHE A 31 -4.04 10.88 -1.22
N LEU A 32 -4.97 10.48 -2.11
CA LEU A 32 -6.13 9.67 -1.75
C LEU A 32 -5.80 8.18 -1.61
N ASP A 33 -4.54 7.77 -1.81
CA ASP A 33 -4.13 6.40 -1.58
C ASP A 33 -3.95 6.14 -0.09
N THR A 34 -5.06 5.92 0.63
CA THR A 34 -5.05 5.53 2.05
C THR A 34 -4.73 4.07 2.28
N SER A 35 -4.58 3.27 1.21
CA SER A 35 -4.38 1.83 1.35
C SER A 35 -3.03 1.46 1.93
N VAL A 36 -2.07 2.36 1.77
CA VAL A 36 -0.72 2.21 2.29
C VAL A 36 -0.66 2.47 3.79
N ASP A 37 -1.74 2.97 4.40
CA ASP A 37 -1.90 3.04 5.86
C ASP A 37 -2.72 1.85 6.38
N LEU A 38 -3.02 0.84 5.55
CA LEU A 38 -3.67 -0.38 5.97
C LEU A 38 -2.64 -1.36 6.56
N PRO A 39 -2.88 -1.97 7.74
CA PRO A 39 -2.02 -3.03 8.26
C PRO A 39 -1.95 -4.20 7.28
N VAL A 40 -0.75 -4.76 7.09
CA VAL A 40 -0.48 -5.87 6.16
C VAL A 40 -1.38 -7.07 6.45
N ALA A 41 -1.56 -7.41 7.73
CA ALA A 41 -2.46 -8.48 8.16
C ALA A 41 -3.91 -8.27 7.67
N LYS A 42 -4.39 -7.02 7.69
CA LYS A 42 -5.74 -6.67 7.22
C LYS A 42 -5.81 -6.66 5.70
N ALA A 43 -4.72 -6.27 5.03
CA ALA A 43 -4.59 -6.36 3.57
C ALA A 43 -4.64 -7.81 3.08
N CYS A 44 -4.02 -8.75 3.82
CA CYS A 44 -4.04 -10.18 3.52
C CYS A 44 -5.44 -10.79 3.52
N LYS A 45 -6.36 -10.25 4.33
CA LYS A 45 -7.77 -10.68 4.31
C LYS A 45 -8.46 -10.47 2.97
N PHE A 46 -7.97 -9.53 2.15
CA PHE A 46 -8.51 -9.29 0.81
C PHE A 46 -7.93 -10.23 -0.25
N GLY A 47 -6.84 -10.96 0.04
CA GLY A 47 -6.15 -11.82 -0.93
C GLY A 47 -5.60 -11.08 -2.15
N SER A 48 -5.43 -9.76 -2.06
CA SER A 48 -4.94 -8.95 -3.18
C SER A 48 -3.43 -8.83 -3.10
N VAL A 49 -2.73 -9.65 -3.89
CA VAL A 49 -1.26 -9.61 -4.02
C VAL A 49 -0.78 -8.21 -4.46
N ALA A 50 -1.52 -7.57 -5.37
CA ALA A 50 -1.23 -6.20 -5.80
C ALA A 50 -1.32 -5.18 -4.66
N LEU A 51 -2.28 -5.34 -3.73
CA LEU A 51 -2.41 -4.49 -2.55
C LEU A 51 -1.23 -4.70 -1.58
N LEU A 52 -0.82 -5.96 -1.39
CA LEU A 52 0.31 -6.31 -0.53
C LEU A 52 1.63 -5.76 -1.07
N ASN A 53 1.91 -5.97 -2.36
CA ASN A 53 3.07 -5.38 -3.03
C ASN A 53 3.07 -3.86 -2.91
N ARG A 54 1.90 -3.21 -3.03
CA ARG A 54 1.81 -1.76 -2.87
C ARG A 54 2.12 -1.32 -1.44
N ILE A 55 1.65 -2.02 -0.41
CA ILE A 55 1.95 -1.66 0.99
C ILE A 55 3.43 -1.88 1.30
N TRP A 56 4.01 -2.96 0.79
CA TRP A 56 5.39 -3.37 1.09
C TRP A 56 6.45 -2.59 0.32
N TYR A 57 6.21 -2.32 -0.97
CA TYR A 57 7.17 -1.65 -1.87
C TYR A 57 6.85 -0.18 -2.14
N SER A 58 5.80 0.39 -1.52
CA SER A 58 5.57 1.83 -1.64
C SER A 58 6.78 2.58 -1.06
N PRO A 59 7.43 3.45 -1.84
CA PRO A 59 8.57 4.21 -1.36
C PRO A 59 8.16 5.04 -0.13
N LEU A 60 8.90 4.87 0.96
CA LEU A 60 8.82 5.72 2.13
C LEU A 60 9.78 6.88 1.92
N ASP A 61 9.24 8.08 1.75
CA ASP A 61 10.05 9.29 1.72
C ASP A 61 10.41 9.69 3.15
N LEU A 62 11.37 8.96 3.73
CA LEU A 62 11.84 9.16 5.11
C LEU A 62 12.39 10.58 5.33
N GLU A 63 12.87 11.23 4.27
CA GLU A 63 13.42 12.60 4.27
C GLU A 63 12.31 13.68 4.27
N LYS A 64 11.20 13.49 3.54
CA LYS A 64 10.07 14.44 3.54
C LYS A 64 9.21 14.34 4.80
N VAL A 65 9.28 13.25 5.54
CA VAL A 65 8.56 13.06 6.81
C VAL A 65 9.41 13.60 7.96
N LYS A 66 9.76 14.90 7.90
CA LYS A 66 10.40 15.65 9.00
C LYS A 66 9.52 15.78 10.26
N TYR A 67 8.27 15.34 10.19
CA TYR A 67 7.36 15.34 11.31
C TYR A 67 7.30 13.98 11.98
N ARG A 68 7.16 13.98 13.31
CA ARG A 68 6.83 12.83 14.18
C ARG A 68 5.44 12.23 13.85
N SER A 69 5.02 12.16 12.59
CA SER A 69 3.77 11.54 12.23
C SER A 69 3.94 10.02 12.29
N TRP A 70 3.21 9.43 13.23
CA TRP A 70 2.97 8.00 13.29
C TRP A 70 2.32 7.55 11.97
N SER A 71 2.85 6.48 11.37
CA SER A 71 2.22 5.77 10.25
C SER A 71 2.50 4.27 10.37
N ILE A 72 1.56 3.45 9.91
CA ILE A 72 1.69 1.99 9.95
C ILE A 72 2.90 1.52 9.14
N ARG A 73 3.22 2.19 8.03
CA ARG A 73 4.43 1.93 7.24
C ARG A 73 5.71 2.24 7.98
N ARG A 74 5.74 3.34 8.75
CA ARG A 74 6.90 3.66 9.58
C ARG A 74 7.11 2.57 10.61
N LEU A 75 6.06 2.16 11.34
CA LEU A 75 6.14 1.05 12.29
C LEU A 75 6.61 -0.25 11.61
N LEU A 76 6.10 -0.57 10.42
CA LEU A 76 6.52 -1.77 9.68
C LEU A 76 8.02 -1.80 9.36
N VAL A 77 8.67 -0.63 9.23
CA VAL A 77 10.10 -0.52 8.91
C VAL A 77 10.96 -0.27 10.15
N THR A 78 10.47 0.49 11.13
CA THR A 78 11.26 0.91 12.30
C THR A 78 11.09 0.02 13.52
N ASP A 79 10.04 -0.79 13.58
CA ASP A 79 9.69 -1.63 14.73
C ASP A 79 9.66 -3.11 14.30
N THR A 80 10.71 -3.83 14.69
CA THR A 80 10.89 -5.24 14.34
C THR A 80 9.79 -6.13 14.93
N ASP A 81 9.35 -5.86 16.16
CA ASP A 81 8.30 -6.64 16.82
C ASP A 81 6.96 -6.46 16.10
N TYR A 82 6.65 -5.21 15.73
CA TYR A 82 5.47 -4.90 14.93
C TYR A 82 5.53 -5.54 13.55
N GLN A 83 6.68 -5.49 12.88
CA GLN A 83 6.89 -6.14 11.59
C GLN A 83 6.65 -7.65 11.68
N GLN A 84 7.26 -8.31 12.66
CA GLN A 84 7.12 -9.76 12.85
C GLN A 84 5.69 -10.16 13.24
N PHE A 85 5.00 -9.34 14.04
CA PHE A 85 3.58 -9.51 14.32
C PHE A 85 2.74 -9.43 13.03
N GLN A 86 2.97 -8.42 12.18
CA GLN A 86 2.24 -8.27 10.92
C GLN A 86 2.48 -9.44 9.95
N ILE A 87 3.70 -9.95 9.87
CA ILE A 87 4.06 -11.15 9.08
C ILE A 87 3.35 -12.39 9.63
N THR A 88 3.32 -12.56 10.95
CA THR A 88 2.66 -13.72 11.57
C THR A 88 1.15 -13.69 11.31
N GLN A 89 0.53 -12.52 11.46
CA GLN A 89 -0.90 -12.37 11.21
C GLN A 89 -1.25 -12.52 9.73
N SER A 90 -0.43 -12.00 8.81
CA SER A 90 -0.63 -12.23 7.37
C SER A 90 -0.52 -13.70 7.00
N LEU A 91 0.45 -14.43 7.57
CA LEU A 91 0.60 -15.87 7.41
C LEU A 91 -0.67 -16.62 7.82
N LEU A 92 -1.19 -16.32 9.01
CA LEU A 92 -2.42 -16.94 9.52
C LEU A 92 -3.62 -16.70 8.60
N GLU A 93 -3.79 -15.48 8.10
CA GLU A 93 -4.89 -15.16 7.19
C GLU A 93 -4.73 -15.84 5.83
N ALA A 94 -3.51 -16.00 5.33
CA ALA A 94 -3.25 -16.74 4.10
C ALA A 94 -3.51 -18.25 4.27
N ILE A 95 -3.20 -18.83 5.44
CA ILE A 95 -3.50 -20.24 5.76
C ILE A 95 -5.01 -20.45 5.75
N LYS A 96 -5.76 -19.56 6.42
CA LYS A 96 -7.23 -19.61 6.47
C LYS A 96 -7.87 -19.54 5.09
N ARG A 97 -7.27 -18.79 4.16
CA ARG A 97 -7.76 -18.64 2.78
C ARG A 97 -7.38 -19.79 1.85
N LYS A 98 -6.56 -20.76 2.29
CA LYS A 98 -5.92 -21.78 1.43
C LYS A 98 -5.19 -21.14 0.22
N ASP A 99 -4.70 -19.91 0.38
CA ASP A 99 -4.18 -19.07 -0.69
C ASP A 99 -2.67 -18.91 -0.52
N LEU A 100 -1.93 -19.95 -0.92
CA LEU A 100 -0.48 -20.06 -0.80
C LEU A 100 0.31 -19.02 -1.63
N HIS A 101 -0.35 -18.28 -2.53
CA HIS A 101 0.31 -17.31 -3.40
C HIS A 101 0.67 -15.98 -2.72
N GLY A 102 -0.08 -15.58 -1.67
CA GLY A 102 0.21 -14.36 -0.91
C GLY A 102 1.50 -14.44 -0.07
N TYR A 103 2.06 -15.63 0.11
CA TYR A 103 3.22 -15.89 0.96
C TYR A 103 4.53 -15.44 0.34
N SER A 104 4.72 -15.63 -0.97
CA SER A 104 6.00 -15.32 -1.64
C SER A 104 6.35 -13.83 -1.58
N VAL A 105 5.32 -12.98 -1.59
CA VAL A 105 5.47 -11.52 -1.48
C VAL A 105 5.94 -11.07 -0.10
N ILE A 106 5.55 -11.80 0.95
CA ILE A 106 5.82 -11.40 2.34
C ILE A 106 7.13 -12.02 2.84
N SER A 107 7.52 -13.19 2.30
CA SER A 107 8.75 -13.89 2.70
C SER A 107 10.01 -13.41 1.97
N GLY A 108 9.92 -12.47 1.03
CA GLY A 108 11.07 -11.99 0.25
C GLY A 108 11.72 -13.09 -0.61
N GLY A 109 10.95 -14.12 -0.99
CA GLY A 109 11.44 -15.21 -1.83
C GLY A 109 11.52 -14.77 -3.29
N SER A 110 12.71 -14.34 -3.71
CA SER A 110 13.05 -14.23 -5.12
C SER A 110 12.92 -15.58 -5.81
N THR A 111 12.05 -15.65 -6.81
CA THR A 111 12.23 -16.47 -8.02
C THR A 111 11.93 -15.58 -9.21
#